data_AF-A0A139D2P1-F1
#
_entry.id   AF-A0A139D2P1-F1
#
_cell.length_a   1.000
_cell.length_b   1.000
_cell.length_c   1.000
_cell.angle_alpha   90.00
_cell.angle_beta   90.00
_cell.angle_gamma   90.00
#
_symmetry.space_group_name_H-M   'P 1'
#
loop_
_entity.id
_entity.type
_entity.pdbx_description
1 polymer ?
#
loop_
_entity_poly.entity_id
_entity_poly.type
_entity_poly.pdbx_seq_one_letter_code
_entity_poly.pdbx_strand_id
1 'polypeptide(L)'
;MSLKLPVDLKEEIMDLEIEAPIATRKSAGAALAKAFEIVPYLVGGSADLAPSTKTYNGEYGEVQKGDYSGRNLRFGVREHAMGAVVNGISLHQGFRPFAATFLVFSDYMRPAIRLAALMKQPVIYVFTHDSIFVGEDGPTHQPVEHVE
;
A
#
# COMPACT_ATOMS: atom_id res chain seq x y z
N MET A 1 20.28 -9.87 -0.82
CA MET A 1 19.83 -10.63 0.37
C MET A 1 18.42 -11.15 0.12
N SER A 2 18.13 -12.42 0.37
CA SER A 2 16.76 -12.95 0.33
C SER A 2 16.01 -12.49 1.58
N LEU A 3 14.99 -11.65 1.45
CA LEU A 3 14.10 -11.31 2.55
C LEU A 3 13.36 -12.56 2.99
N LYS A 4 13.58 -12.97 4.25
CA LYS A 4 12.81 -14.07 4.85
C LYS A 4 11.54 -13.50 5.47
N LEU A 5 10.40 -14.07 5.11
CA LEU A 5 9.17 -13.80 5.84
C LEU A 5 9.30 -14.36 7.26
N PRO A 6 8.79 -13.65 8.27
CA PRO A 6 8.57 -14.22 9.60
C PRO A 6 7.72 -15.50 9.50
N VAL A 7 8.06 -16.53 10.27
CA VAL A 7 7.48 -17.89 10.15
C VAL A 7 5.99 -17.90 10.50
N ASP A 8 5.60 -17.00 11.39
CA ASP A 8 4.29 -16.81 12.01
C ASP A 8 3.40 -15.76 11.31
N LEU A 9 3.92 -15.02 10.31
CA LEU A 9 3.20 -13.90 9.69
C LEU A 9 1.79 -14.28 9.22
N LYS A 10 1.62 -15.46 8.62
CA LYS A 10 0.31 -15.88 8.12
C LYS A 10 -0.67 -16.13 9.26
N GLU A 11 -0.23 -16.84 10.30
CA GLU A 11 -1.05 -17.19 11.47
C GLU A 11 -1.45 -15.91 12.21
N GLU A 12 -0.48 -15.05 12.52
CA GLU A 12 -0.69 -13.76 13.20
C GLU A 12 -1.68 -12.83 12.47
N ILE A 13 -1.74 -12.87 11.13
CA ILE A 13 -2.70 -12.08 10.36
C ILE A 13 -4.08 -12.75 10.32
N MET A 14 -4.13 -14.09 10.23
CA MET A 14 -5.40 -14.83 10.19
C MET A 14 -6.11 -14.86 11.55
N ASP A 15 -5.35 -14.79 12.64
CA ASP A 15 -5.86 -14.78 14.02
C ASP A 15 -6.30 -13.39 14.49
N LEU A 16 -6.18 -12.35 13.64
CA LEU A 16 -6.70 -11.02 13.96
C LEU A 16 -8.23 -11.06 14.12
N GLU A 17 -8.68 -10.77 15.33
CA GLU A 17 -10.11 -10.55 15.61
C GLU A 17 -10.57 -9.22 15.02
N ILE A 18 -11.31 -9.29 13.91
CA ILE A 18 -11.89 -8.12 13.23
C ILE A 18 -13.41 -8.23 13.28
N GLU A 19 -14.04 -7.33 14.04
CA GLU A 19 -15.49 -7.27 14.15
C GLU A 19 -16.15 -6.88 12.80
N ALA A 20 -17.15 -7.65 12.39
CA ALA A 20 -17.93 -7.45 11.16
C ALA A 20 -19.35 -6.92 11.49
N PRO A 21 -19.99 -6.12 10.60
CA PRO A 21 -19.54 -5.76 9.25
C PRO A 21 -18.49 -4.64 9.24
N ILE A 22 -17.52 -4.76 8.33
CA ILE A 22 -16.44 -3.79 8.17
C ILE A 22 -16.04 -3.64 6.70
N ALA A 23 -15.65 -2.43 6.29
CA ALA A 23 -15.11 -2.20 4.96
C ALA A 23 -13.74 -2.87 4.81
N THR A 24 -13.47 -3.49 3.66
CA THR A 24 -12.20 -4.18 3.35
C THR A 24 -10.98 -3.28 3.50
N ARG A 25 -11.09 -1.97 3.16
CA ARG A 25 -10.01 -1.00 3.43
C ARG A 25 -9.64 -0.91 4.91
N LYS A 26 -10.62 -1.02 5.83
CA LYS A 26 -10.39 -0.90 7.27
C LYS A 26 -9.84 -2.21 7.84
N SER A 27 -10.34 -3.37 7.42
CA SER A 27 -9.75 -4.66 7.81
C SER A 27 -8.33 -4.83 7.22
N ALA A 28 -8.10 -4.41 5.98
CA ALA A 28 -6.76 -4.36 5.38
C ALA A 28 -5.83 -3.41 6.13
N GLY A 29 -6.33 -2.27 6.63
CA GLY A 29 -5.55 -1.38 7.49
C GLY A 29 -5.14 -2.03 8.82
N ALA A 30 -6.02 -2.81 9.45
CA ALA A 30 -5.70 -3.58 10.66
C ALA A 30 -4.64 -4.67 10.37
N ALA A 31 -4.81 -5.42 9.28
CA ALA A 31 -3.82 -6.40 8.83
C ALA A 31 -2.47 -5.75 8.51
N LEU A 32 -2.48 -4.56 7.87
CA LEU A 32 -1.26 -3.82 7.58
C LEU A 32 -0.57 -3.35 8.87
N ALA A 33 -1.32 -2.85 9.86
CA ALA A 33 -0.76 -2.45 11.15
C ALA A 33 -0.03 -3.61 11.84
N LYS A 34 -0.66 -4.79 11.90
CA LYS A 34 -0.05 -6.02 12.42
C LYS A 34 1.17 -6.46 11.59
N ALA A 35 1.10 -6.35 10.26
CA ALA A 35 2.24 -6.64 9.38
C ALA A 35 3.42 -5.69 9.63
N PHE A 36 3.18 -4.43 9.98
CA PHE A 36 4.24 -3.50 10.35
C PHE A 36 5.00 -3.97 11.61
N GLU A 37 4.31 -4.51 12.60
CA GLU A 37 4.91 -5.05 13.84
C GLU A 37 5.84 -6.23 13.55
N ILE A 38 5.40 -7.16 12.70
CA ILE A 38 6.05 -8.45 12.49
C ILE A 38 7.11 -8.39 11.38
N VAL A 39 6.92 -7.53 10.38
CA VAL A 39 7.79 -7.44 9.20
C VAL A 39 8.62 -6.14 9.28
N PRO A 40 9.83 -6.15 9.87
CA PRO A 40 10.60 -4.92 10.13
C PRO A 40 11.05 -4.19 8.86
N TYR A 41 11.09 -4.89 7.73
CA TYR A 41 11.47 -4.35 6.43
C TYR A 41 10.26 -3.88 5.58
N LEU A 42 9.03 -3.95 6.09
CA LEU A 42 7.85 -3.41 5.42
C LEU A 42 7.86 -1.88 5.52
N VAL A 43 7.82 -1.21 4.36
CA VAL A 43 7.81 0.26 4.25
C VAL A 43 6.83 0.65 3.17
N GLY A 44 6.27 1.85 3.23
CA GLY A 44 5.33 2.28 2.20
C GLY A 44 4.48 3.46 2.63
N GLY A 45 3.52 3.78 1.78
CA GLY A 45 2.56 4.82 2.08
C GLY A 45 1.60 5.05 0.93
N SER A 46 1.03 6.25 0.91
CA SER A 46 -0.03 6.61 -0.04
C SER A 46 0.31 7.86 -0.83
N ALA A 47 -0.32 8.00 -1.99
CA ALA A 47 -0.35 9.25 -2.73
C ALA A 47 -1.30 10.29 -2.08
N ASP A 48 -0.94 10.80 -0.90
CA ASP A 48 -1.73 11.75 -0.08
C ASP A 48 -3.11 11.26 0.40
N LEU A 49 -3.38 9.96 0.28
CA LEU A 49 -4.68 9.36 0.62
C LEU A 49 -4.65 8.49 1.88
N ALA A 50 -3.63 8.59 2.74
CA ALA A 50 -3.38 7.66 3.84
C ALA A 50 -4.58 7.48 4.79
N PRO A 51 -5.31 8.55 5.19
CA PRO A 51 -6.51 8.41 6.00
C PRO A 51 -7.66 7.68 5.29
N SER A 52 -7.74 7.81 3.96
CA SER A 52 -8.79 7.24 3.10
C SER A 52 -8.49 5.79 2.72
N THR A 53 -7.23 5.48 2.43
CA THR A 53 -6.75 4.13 2.10
C THR A 53 -6.50 3.26 3.34
N LYS A 54 -6.46 3.88 4.54
CA LYS A 54 -6.16 3.23 5.84
C LYS A 54 -4.76 2.60 5.87
N THR A 55 -3.78 3.29 5.32
CA THR A 55 -2.40 2.76 5.20
C THR A 55 -1.35 3.51 6.01
N TYR A 56 -1.73 4.48 6.84
CA TYR A 56 -0.82 5.13 7.76
C TYR A 56 -0.76 4.37 9.08
N ASN A 57 0.43 4.07 9.59
CA ASN A 57 0.61 3.49 10.92
C ASN A 57 1.25 4.51 11.86
N GLY A 58 0.51 4.91 12.91
CA GLY A 58 0.93 5.94 13.87
C GLY A 58 2.07 5.52 14.80
N GLU A 59 2.33 4.22 14.95
CA GLU A 59 3.41 3.68 15.80
C GLU A 59 4.80 3.86 15.17
N TYR A 60 4.86 4.20 13.86
CA TYR A 60 6.11 4.33 13.11
C TYR A 60 6.29 5.73 12.54
N GLY A 61 7.53 6.22 12.57
CA GLY A 61 7.89 7.53 12.02
C GLY A 61 7.73 7.63 10.50
N GLU A 62 7.80 8.86 10.01
CA GLU A 62 7.85 9.19 8.59
C GLU A 62 9.29 9.28 8.09
N VAL A 63 9.51 8.94 6.82
CA VAL A 63 10.80 9.22 6.17
C VAL A 63 10.86 10.70 5.82
N GLN A 64 11.78 11.44 6.44
CA GLN A 64 11.91 12.88 6.27
C GLN A 64 13.38 13.29 6.08
N LYS A 65 13.59 14.51 5.59
CA LYS A 65 14.94 15.06 5.48
C LYS A 65 15.58 15.16 6.87
N GLY A 66 16.72 14.50 7.06
CA GLY A 66 17.45 14.49 8.33
C GLY A 66 17.05 13.34 9.26
N ASP A 67 15.98 12.60 8.96
CA ASP A 67 15.62 11.36 9.64
C ASP A 67 14.99 10.36 8.65
N TYR A 68 15.80 9.37 8.26
CA TYR A 68 15.40 8.33 7.31
C TYR A 68 15.04 7.01 7.99
N SER A 69 14.88 7.01 9.32
CA SER A 69 14.55 5.80 10.10
C SER A 69 13.07 5.41 10.05
N GLY A 70 12.22 6.33 9.59
CA GLY A 70 10.78 6.11 9.45
C GLY A 70 10.41 5.01 8.44
N ARG A 71 9.17 4.54 8.53
CA ARG A 71 8.62 3.49 7.66
C ARG A 71 7.39 3.94 6.88
N ASN A 72 6.82 5.10 7.23
CA ASN A 72 5.76 5.76 6.48
C ASN A 72 6.36 6.71 5.42
N LEU A 73 6.00 6.50 4.14
CA LEU A 73 6.39 7.34 3.01
C LEU A 73 5.24 8.29 2.64
N ARG A 74 5.52 9.59 2.62
CA ARG A 74 4.56 10.63 2.17
C ARG A 74 4.84 11.00 0.71
N PHE A 75 4.17 10.33 -0.23
CA PHE A 75 4.42 10.54 -1.65
C PHE A 75 3.81 11.85 -2.20
N GLY A 76 2.80 12.40 -1.54
CA GLY A 76 1.93 13.46 -2.09
C GLY A 76 1.07 12.92 -3.25
N VAL A 77 0.29 13.79 -3.92
CA VAL A 77 -0.55 13.41 -5.08
C VAL A 77 0.33 13.15 -6.31
N ARG A 78 0.97 11.97 -6.35
CA ARG A 78 2.03 11.61 -7.31
C ARG A 78 2.05 10.11 -7.61
N GLU A 79 0.94 9.54 -8.03
CA GLU A 79 0.76 8.10 -8.25
C GLU A 79 1.84 7.51 -9.15
N HIS A 80 2.12 8.13 -10.30
CA HIS A 80 3.11 7.64 -11.25
C HIS A 80 4.51 7.58 -10.63
N ALA A 81 4.91 8.65 -9.93
CA ALA A 81 6.21 8.71 -9.26
C ALA A 81 6.27 7.73 -8.09
N MET A 82 5.20 7.64 -7.28
CA MET A 82 5.07 6.65 -6.21
C MET A 82 5.30 5.24 -6.74
N GLY A 83 4.63 4.86 -7.83
CA GLY A 83 4.81 3.56 -8.50
C GLY A 83 6.25 3.29 -8.92
N ALA A 84 6.90 4.27 -9.56
CA ALA A 84 8.30 4.15 -9.95
C ALA A 84 9.24 4.03 -8.74
N VAL A 85 8.99 4.80 -7.68
CA VAL A 85 9.78 4.78 -6.44
C VAL A 85 9.69 3.42 -5.74
N VAL A 86 8.49 2.85 -5.57
CA VAL A 86 8.35 1.54 -4.92
C VAL A 86 8.99 0.40 -5.73
N ASN A 87 9.01 0.51 -7.06
CA ASN A 87 9.80 -0.40 -7.90
C ASN A 87 11.30 -0.26 -7.63
N GLY A 88 11.80 0.97 -7.53
CA GLY A 88 13.20 1.24 -7.18
C GLY A 88 13.59 0.71 -5.79
N ILE A 89 12.72 0.90 -4.79
CA ILE A 89 12.91 0.37 -3.43
C ILE A 89 12.96 -1.16 -3.46
N SER A 90 12.07 -1.81 -4.22
CA SER A 90 12.05 -3.26 -4.38
C SER A 90 13.36 -3.77 -5.03
N LEU A 91 13.81 -3.10 -6.10
CA LEU A 91 15.06 -3.44 -6.81
C LEU A 91 16.31 -3.27 -5.95
N HIS A 92 16.32 -2.24 -5.09
CA HIS A 92 17.40 -2.01 -4.14
C HIS A 92 17.55 -3.17 -3.13
N GLN A 93 16.48 -3.94 -2.91
CA GLN A 93 16.40 -5.01 -1.90
C GLN A 93 16.46 -4.45 -0.46
N GLY A 94 16.31 -5.35 0.51
CA GLY A 94 16.29 -5.01 1.93
C GLY A 94 14.94 -4.54 2.45
N PHE A 95 14.00 -4.21 1.55
CA PHE A 95 12.67 -3.71 1.90
C PHE A 95 11.55 -4.44 1.16
N ARG A 96 10.36 -4.45 1.77
CA ARG A 96 9.08 -4.83 1.16
C ARG A 96 8.25 -3.56 0.98
N PRO A 97 8.25 -2.93 -0.20
CA PRO A 97 7.53 -1.68 -0.39
C PRO A 97 6.04 -1.92 -0.71
N PHE A 98 5.19 -1.02 -0.21
CA PHE A 98 3.80 -0.88 -0.67
C PHE A 98 3.47 0.54 -1.13
N ALA A 99 2.50 0.65 -2.03
CA ALA A 99 1.96 1.91 -2.55
C ALA A 99 0.43 1.89 -2.50
N ALA A 100 -0.19 3.00 -2.08
CA ALA A 100 -1.63 3.09 -1.89
C ALA A 100 -2.27 4.32 -2.58
N THR A 101 -3.40 4.11 -3.24
CA THR A 101 -4.28 5.16 -3.80
C THR A 101 -5.68 4.58 -4.02
N PHE A 102 -6.59 5.34 -4.64
CA PHE A 102 -7.89 4.82 -5.09
C PHE A 102 -7.71 3.98 -6.35
N LEU A 103 -8.55 2.95 -6.52
CA LEU A 103 -8.46 2.05 -7.68
C LEU A 103 -8.60 2.80 -9.01
N VAL A 104 -9.49 3.79 -9.06
CA VAL A 104 -9.71 4.63 -10.26
C VAL A 104 -8.46 5.40 -10.68
N PHE A 105 -7.57 5.74 -9.73
CA PHE A 105 -6.31 6.43 -10.00
C PHE A 105 -5.14 5.47 -10.29
N SER A 106 -5.38 4.15 -10.29
CA SER A 106 -4.36 3.18 -10.70
C SER A 106 -3.86 3.42 -12.13
N ASP A 107 -4.70 4.00 -13.00
CA ASP A 107 -4.32 4.37 -14.37
C ASP A 107 -3.14 5.35 -14.42
N TYR A 108 -3.03 6.27 -13.46
CA TYR A 108 -1.91 7.20 -13.39
C TYR A 108 -0.55 6.50 -13.21
N MET A 109 -0.54 5.31 -12.58
CA MET A 109 0.67 4.54 -12.31
C MET A 109 0.73 3.19 -13.05
N ARG A 110 -0.20 2.94 -13.98
CA ARG A 110 -0.27 1.71 -14.77
C ARG A 110 1.04 1.34 -15.48
N PRO A 111 1.82 2.28 -16.07
CA PRO A 111 3.13 1.95 -16.62
C PRO A 111 4.14 1.46 -15.58
N ALA A 112 4.10 2.00 -14.36
CA ALA A 112 4.97 1.55 -13.27
C ALA A 112 4.56 0.15 -12.77
N ILE A 113 3.27 -0.15 -12.66
CA ILE A 113 2.76 -1.50 -12.35
C ILE A 113 3.25 -2.50 -13.41
N ARG A 114 3.16 -2.12 -14.70
CA ARG A 114 3.66 -2.94 -15.81
C ARG A 114 5.15 -3.25 -15.68
N LEU A 115 5.97 -2.25 -15.31
CA LEU A 115 7.40 -2.47 -15.07
C LEU A 115 7.65 -3.37 -13.86
N ALA A 116 6.87 -3.23 -12.78
CA ALA A 116 6.96 -4.12 -11.62
C ALA A 116 6.77 -5.58 -12.03
N ALA A 117 5.72 -5.86 -12.81
CA ALA A 117 5.44 -7.20 -13.33
C ALA A 117 6.55 -7.72 -14.24
N LEU A 118 7.03 -6.90 -15.19
CA LEU A 118 8.08 -7.27 -16.13
C LEU A 118 9.42 -7.59 -15.42
N MET A 119 9.75 -6.79 -14.41
CA MET A 119 10.95 -6.94 -13.59
C MET A 119 10.78 -7.98 -12.47
N LYS A 120 9.60 -8.61 -12.36
CA LYS A 120 9.24 -9.56 -11.28
C LYS A 120 9.44 -8.97 -9.88
N GLN A 121 9.13 -7.69 -9.72
CA GLN A 121 9.24 -6.99 -8.45
C GLN A 121 8.00 -7.22 -7.60
N PRO A 122 8.16 -7.73 -6.36
CA PRO A 122 7.04 -8.11 -5.53
C PRO A 122 6.55 -6.94 -4.66
N VAL A 123 6.20 -5.83 -5.33
CA VAL A 123 5.59 -4.62 -4.76
C VAL A 123 4.14 -4.92 -4.38
N ILE A 124 3.67 -4.37 -3.26
CA ILE A 124 2.29 -4.49 -2.81
C ILE A 124 1.53 -3.22 -3.20
N TYR A 125 0.43 -3.37 -3.93
CA TYR A 125 -0.47 -2.24 -4.26
C TYR A 125 -1.74 -2.33 -3.43
N VAL A 126 -2.04 -1.27 -2.68
CA VAL A 126 -3.26 -1.16 -1.87
C VAL A 126 -4.20 -0.19 -2.58
N PHE A 127 -5.08 -0.75 -3.43
CA PHE A 127 -6.13 0.00 -4.09
C PHE A 127 -7.43 -0.11 -3.30
N THR A 128 -7.99 1.04 -2.93
CA THR A 128 -9.28 1.13 -2.20
C THR A 128 -10.31 1.82 -3.07
N HIS A 129 -11.56 1.99 -2.58
CA HIS A 129 -12.61 2.69 -3.33
C HIS A 129 -12.82 2.01 -4.69
N ASP A 130 -13.15 0.72 -4.64
CA ASP A 130 -12.99 -0.24 -5.74
C ASP A 130 -14.19 -0.30 -6.70
N SER A 131 -15.22 0.53 -6.50
CA SER A 131 -16.49 0.37 -7.18
C SER A 131 -17.33 1.66 -7.18
N ILE A 132 -18.49 1.60 -7.83
CA ILE A 132 -19.51 2.66 -7.81
C ILE A 132 -20.02 3.02 -6.40
N PHE A 133 -19.78 2.16 -5.40
CA PHE A 133 -20.16 2.41 -4.00
C PHE A 133 -19.39 3.56 -3.33
N VAL A 134 -18.45 4.19 -4.04
CA VAL A 134 -17.88 5.49 -3.65
C VAL A 134 -18.96 6.56 -3.49
N GLY A 135 -20.01 6.55 -4.31
CA GLY A 135 -21.15 7.45 -4.16
C GLY A 135 -20.90 8.87 -4.67
N GLU A 136 -20.93 9.85 -3.77
CA GLU A 136 -21.08 11.27 -4.08
C GLU A 136 -19.91 11.90 -4.86
N ASP A 137 -18.70 11.32 -4.79
CA ASP A 137 -17.55 11.80 -5.57
C ASP A 137 -17.73 11.60 -7.10
N GLY A 138 -18.73 10.79 -7.49
CA GLY A 138 -19.21 10.69 -8.86
C GLY A 138 -18.32 9.86 -9.79
N PRO A 139 -18.65 9.85 -11.11
CA PRO A 139 -18.09 8.89 -12.06
C PRO A 139 -16.57 9.00 -12.25
N THR A 140 -15.98 10.16 -11.96
CA THR A 140 -14.52 10.34 -12.03
C THR A 140 -13.76 9.63 -10.91
N HIS A 141 -14.46 9.19 -9.86
CA HIS A 141 -13.89 8.49 -8.71
C HIS A 141 -14.36 7.04 -8.58
N GLN A 142 -15.19 6.57 -9.51
CA GLN A 142 -15.83 5.26 -9.48
C GLN A 142 -15.15 4.36 -10.52
N PRO A 143 -14.37 3.36 -10.11
CA PRO A 143 -13.79 2.38 -11.03
C PRO A 143 -14.87 1.61 -11.80
N VAL A 144 -14.60 1.29 -13.07
CA VAL A 144 -15.47 0.47 -13.92
C VAL A 144 -14.66 -0.62 -14.63
N GLU A 145 -13.59 -0.25 -15.32
CA GLU A 145 -12.78 -1.10 -16.20
C GLU A 145 -11.48 -1.63 -15.56
N HIS A 146 -11.27 -1.37 -14.27
CA HIS A 146 -9.97 -1.55 -13.62
C HIS A 146 -9.66 -3.00 -13.23
N VAL A 147 -10.66 -3.88 -13.15
CA VAL A 147 -10.53 -5.27 -12.64
C VAL A 147 -11.00 -6.34 -13.63
N GLU A 148 -11.62 -5.97 -14.75
CA GLU A 148 -12.19 -6.89 -15.76
C GLU A 148 -11.79 -6.51 -17.19
#